data_AF-A0A8S9KHN6-F1
#
_entry.id   AF-A0A8S9KHN6-F1
#
_cell.length_a   1.000
_cell.length_b   1.000
_cell.length_c   1.000
_cell.angle_alpha   90.00
_cell.angle_beta   90.00
_cell.angle_gamma   90.00
#
_symmetry.space_group_name_H-M   'P 1'
#
loop_
_entity.id
_entity.type
_entity.pdbx_description
1 polymer ?
#
loop_
_entity_poly.entity_id
_entity_poly.type
_entity_poly.pdbx_seq_one_letter_code
_entity_poly.pdbx_strand_id
1 'polypeptide(L)'
;MDRCIAFWKDGSHRNSMTIWERICKLKKPVIEPKDSSLFPAAMLDFSKKLQDRSISGAVFFAVCRGKVSEGLDFADGAGRAVVITGLPYARVTDPKIKLKREFLDEQSQVSDVKRSTILSGSMWYSQEAARAVNQAIGRVIRHRHDYGAIIFCDDRFEQQSQQSKISLWIRPYVKCYPRYGEVISDLARFFRIERSNFPASLVTEQEYDIVSTLLPKVSYRSAYEECIKTTKRDAL
;
A
#
# COMPACT_ATOMS: atom_id res chain seq x y z
N MET A 1 6.58 -8.18 8.70
CA MET A 1 5.68 -8.85 7.74
C MET A 1 5.78 -10.37 7.84
N ASP A 2 6.91 -10.99 7.50
CA ASP A 2 7.07 -12.47 7.47
C ASP A 2 6.59 -13.18 8.74
N ARG A 3 6.99 -12.70 9.93
CA ARG A 3 6.56 -13.29 11.21
C ARG A 3 5.04 -13.25 11.40
N CYS A 4 4.39 -12.15 11.00
CA CYS A 4 2.93 -12.03 11.08
C CYS A 4 2.26 -12.99 10.12
N ILE A 5 2.75 -13.08 8.88
CA ILE A 5 2.21 -14.00 7.86
C ILE A 5 2.39 -15.46 8.30
N ALA A 6 3.55 -15.83 8.83
CA ALA A 6 3.79 -17.16 9.38
C ALA A 6 2.80 -17.47 10.52
N PHE A 7 2.66 -16.56 11.48
CA PHE A 7 1.67 -16.71 12.54
C PHE A 7 0.23 -16.83 12.02
N TRP A 8 -0.15 -16.07 10.98
CA TRP A 8 -1.49 -16.17 10.40
C TRP A 8 -1.74 -17.48 9.64
N LYS A 9 -0.68 -18.12 9.14
CA LYS A 9 -0.75 -19.44 8.48
C LYS A 9 -0.78 -20.58 9.50
N ASP A 10 0.01 -20.48 10.56
CA ASP A 10 0.26 -21.61 11.46
C ASP A 10 -0.53 -21.52 12.77
N GLY A 11 -0.99 -20.32 13.14
CA GLY A 11 -1.60 -19.99 14.44
C GLY A 11 -3.02 -20.51 14.66
N SER A 12 -3.38 -21.66 14.09
CA SER A 12 -4.68 -22.30 14.33
C SER A 12 -4.83 -22.69 15.80
N HIS A 13 -5.89 -22.20 16.45
CA HIS A 13 -6.47 -22.86 17.60
C HIS A 13 -7.35 -24.02 17.09
N ARG A 14 -7.13 -25.21 17.66
CA ARG A 14 -7.79 -26.51 17.36
C ARG A 14 -9.16 -26.37 16.66
N ASN A 15 -9.25 -26.90 15.43
CA ASN A 15 -10.44 -27.03 14.57
C ASN A 15 -11.02 -25.76 13.93
N SER A 16 -10.35 -24.61 14.00
CA SER A 16 -10.77 -23.39 13.27
C SER A 16 -9.84 -23.06 12.11
N MET A 17 -10.42 -22.46 11.05
CA MET A 17 -9.65 -21.89 9.95
C MET A 17 -8.63 -20.88 10.45
N THR A 18 -7.47 -20.87 9.83
CA THR A 18 -6.40 -19.92 10.13
C THR A 18 -6.80 -18.51 9.68
N ILE A 19 -6.14 -17.48 10.22
CA ILE A 19 -6.37 -16.10 9.78
C ILE A 19 -6.05 -15.97 8.28
N TRP A 20 -4.98 -16.64 7.82
CA TRP A 20 -4.59 -16.66 6.42
C TRP A 20 -5.66 -17.29 5.53
N GLU A 21 -6.23 -18.43 5.93
CA GLU A 21 -7.31 -19.08 5.18
C GLU A 21 -8.54 -18.20 5.06
N ARG A 22 -8.91 -17.50 6.14
CA ARG A 22 -10.03 -16.53 6.13
C ARG A 22 -9.78 -15.39 5.16
N ILE A 23 -8.54 -14.89 5.09
CA ILE A 23 -8.14 -13.88 4.11
C ILE A 23 -8.26 -14.45 2.69
N CYS A 24 -7.69 -15.63 2.44
CA CYS A 24 -7.70 -16.29 1.13
C CYS A 24 -9.12 -16.61 0.62
N LYS A 25 -10.07 -16.91 1.52
CA LYS A 25 -11.49 -17.10 1.17
C LYS A 25 -12.15 -15.83 0.63
N LEU A 26 -11.69 -14.66 1.09
CA LEU A 26 -12.25 -13.38 0.66
C LEU A 26 -11.45 -12.81 -0.51
N LYS A 27 -10.13 -12.79 -0.43
CA LYS A 27 -9.23 -12.12 -1.39
C LYS A 27 -8.01 -12.96 -1.70
N LYS A 28 -7.53 -12.90 -2.94
CA LYS A 28 -6.27 -13.55 -3.34
C LYS A 28 -5.07 -12.73 -2.83
N PRO A 29 -4.19 -13.31 -2.00
CA PRO A 29 -3.02 -12.60 -1.50
C PRO A 29 -1.90 -12.54 -2.53
N VAL A 30 -1.17 -11.43 -2.53
CA VAL A 30 0.14 -11.23 -3.16
C VAL A 30 1.06 -10.65 -2.09
N ILE A 31 2.30 -11.12 -2.03
CA ILE A 31 3.28 -10.65 -1.05
C ILE A 31 4.43 -10.00 -1.81
N GLU A 32 4.86 -8.83 -1.36
CA GLU A 32 6.03 -8.14 -1.91
C GLU A 32 7.26 -9.04 -1.79
N PRO A 33 7.92 -9.40 -2.91
CA PRO A 33 9.13 -10.19 -2.87
C PRO A 33 10.28 -9.35 -2.28
N LYS A 34 11.17 -10.01 -1.53
CA LYS A 34 12.41 -9.39 -1.04
C LYS A 34 13.38 -9.10 -2.17
N ASP A 35 13.40 -9.98 -3.17
CA ASP A 35 14.20 -9.78 -4.37
C ASP A 35 13.48 -8.80 -5.31
N SER A 36 14.18 -7.70 -5.58
CA SER A 36 13.80 -6.66 -6.50
C SER A 36 13.51 -7.15 -7.91
N SER A 37 14.15 -8.24 -8.35
CA SER A 37 13.99 -8.82 -9.69
C SER A 37 12.63 -9.51 -9.89
N LEU A 38 12.06 -10.05 -8.80
CA LEU A 38 10.78 -10.76 -8.81
C LEU A 38 9.57 -9.81 -8.72
N PHE A 39 9.83 -8.53 -8.48
CA PHE A 39 8.80 -7.52 -8.29
C PHE A 39 7.84 -7.36 -9.49
N PRO A 40 8.33 -7.29 -10.76
CA PRO A 40 7.44 -7.22 -11.92
C PRO A 40 6.50 -8.43 -12.03
N ALA A 41 6.98 -9.62 -11.68
CA ALA A 41 6.17 -10.84 -11.70
C ALA A 41 5.06 -10.81 -10.63
N ALA A 42 5.36 -10.32 -9.43
CA ALA A 42 4.37 -10.15 -8.37
C ALA A 42 3.29 -9.12 -8.73
N MET A 43 3.68 -8.03 -9.40
CA MET A 43 2.72 -7.04 -9.90
C MET A 43 1.84 -7.58 -11.01
N LEU A 44 2.40 -8.34 -11.94
CA LEU A 44 1.63 -9.01 -12.99
C LEU A 44 0.62 -10.01 -12.39
N ASP A 45 1.03 -10.77 -11.38
CA ASP A 45 0.14 -11.67 -10.64
C ASP A 45 -0.99 -10.91 -9.93
N PHE A 46 -0.68 -9.78 -9.30
CA PHE A 46 -1.70 -8.92 -8.67
C PHE A 46 -2.72 -8.39 -9.69
N SER A 47 -2.27 -7.83 -10.82
CA SER A 47 -3.17 -7.32 -11.86
C SER A 47 -4.05 -8.42 -12.45
N LYS A 48 -3.50 -9.61 -12.71
CA LYS A 48 -4.31 -10.77 -13.15
C LYS A 48 -5.37 -11.16 -12.12
N LYS A 49 -5.01 -11.16 -10.83
CA LYS A 49 -5.97 -11.45 -9.74
C LYS A 49 -7.05 -10.37 -9.60
N LEU A 50 -6.78 -9.12 -9.94
CA LEU A 50 -7.78 -8.05 -9.95
C LEU A 50 -8.80 -8.18 -11.09
N GLN A 51 -8.39 -8.72 -12.24
CA GLN A 51 -9.26 -8.92 -13.40
C GLN A 51 -10.19 -10.14 -13.25
N ASP A 52 -9.85 -11.07 -12.37
CA ASP A 52 -10.65 -12.25 -12.12
C ASP A 52 -11.99 -11.91 -11.44
N ARG A 53 -13.07 -11.99 -12.20
CA ARG A 53 -14.44 -11.69 -11.73
C ARG A 53 -15.04 -12.79 -10.85
N SER A 54 -14.42 -13.97 -10.78
CA SER A 54 -14.88 -15.06 -9.92
C SER A 54 -14.58 -14.82 -8.43
N ILE A 55 -13.79 -13.79 -8.12
CA ILE A 55 -13.38 -13.45 -6.75
C ILE A 55 -13.76 -12.03 -6.36
N SER A 56 -13.77 -11.75 -5.05
CA SER A 56 -14.05 -10.40 -4.52
C SER A 56 -12.88 -9.40 -4.68
N GLY A 57 -11.75 -9.86 -5.23
CA GLY A 57 -10.55 -9.07 -5.48
C GLY A 57 -9.28 -9.65 -4.84
N ALA A 58 -8.22 -8.84 -4.84
CA ALA A 58 -6.90 -9.21 -4.34
C ALA A 58 -6.47 -8.35 -3.14
N VAL A 59 -5.47 -8.82 -2.40
CA VAL A 59 -4.80 -8.06 -1.34
C VAL A 59 -3.29 -8.13 -1.55
N PHE A 60 -2.63 -6.97 -1.53
CA PHE A 60 -1.19 -6.88 -1.68
C PHE A 60 -0.56 -6.57 -0.31
N PHE A 61 0.20 -7.53 0.23
CA PHE A 61 1.01 -7.33 1.43
C PHE A 61 2.35 -6.74 1.05
N ALA A 62 2.60 -5.52 1.52
CA ALA A 62 3.81 -4.77 1.23
C ALA A 62 4.45 -4.22 2.50
N VAL A 63 5.69 -3.75 2.38
CA VAL A 63 6.38 -3.02 3.44
C VAL A 63 6.46 -1.53 3.10
N CYS A 64 6.32 -0.68 4.11
CA CYS A 64 6.66 0.73 3.96
C CYS A 64 8.15 0.87 3.64
N ARG A 65 8.52 1.84 2.79
CA ARG A 65 9.88 1.99 2.23
C ARG A 65 10.28 0.83 1.31
N GLY A 66 9.29 0.04 0.88
CA GLY A 66 9.41 -0.95 -0.18
C GLY A 66 9.01 -0.35 -1.53
N LYS A 67 9.20 -1.13 -2.59
CA LYS A 67 8.92 -0.68 -3.97
C LYS A 67 7.45 -0.36 -4.17
N VAL A 68 6.56 -1.15 -3.55
CA VAL A 68 5.10 -0.93 -3.62
C VAL A 68 4.72 0.44 -3.05
N SER A 69 5.33 0.83 -1.93
CA SER A 69 4.97 2.07 -1.23
C SER A 69 5.56 3.35 -1.84
N GLU A 70 6.61 3.22 -2.66
CA GLU A 70 7.32 4.37 -3.25
C GLU A 70 7.05 4.54 -4.74
N GLY A 71 7.04 3.45 -5.51
CA GLY A 71 7.21 3.49 -6.96
C GLY A 71 6.00 3.11 -7.80
N LEU A 72 4.86 2.77 -7.19
CA LEU A 72 3.68 2.32 -7.94
C LEU A 72 2.40 3.03 -7.52
N ASP A 73 1.54 3.21 -8.51
CA ASP A 73 0.24 3.82 -8.34
C ASP A 73 -0.89 2.79 -8.49
N PHE A 74 -1.75 2.72 -7.46
CA PHE A 74 -2.91 1.84 -7.43
C PHE A 74 -4.16 2.68 -7.59
N ALA A 75 -4.35 3.22 -8.80
CA ALA A 75 -5.51 4.04 -9.11
C ALA A 75 -6.78 3.19 -9.19
N ASP A 76 -7.92 3.84 -8.97
CA ASP A 76 -9.23 3.30 -9.24
C ASP A 76 -9.45 1.89 -8.63
N GLY A 77 -9.80 0.92 -9.47
CA GLY A 77 -10.13 -0.45 -9.06
C GLY A 77 -8.94 -1.21 -8.47
N ALA A 78 -7.71 -0.76 -8.71
CA ALA A 78 -6.51 -1.44 -8.25
C ALA A 78 -6.23 -1.22 -6.75
N GLY A 79 -6.71 -0.11 -6.18
CA GLY A 79 -6.50 0.25 -4.78
C GLY A 79 -7.69 0.98 -4.19
N ARG A 80 -8.65 0.25 -3.59
CA ARG A 80 -9.81 0.87 -2.90
C ARG A 80 -9.62 1.06 -1.41
N ALA A 81 -8.64 0.38 -0.82
CA ALA A 81 -8.28 0.59 0.57
C ALA A 81 -6.79 0.34 0.81
N VAL A 82 -6.19 1.14 1.69
CA VAL A 82 -4.87 0.90 2.27
C VAL A 82 -5.01 0.73 3.78
N VAL A 83 -4.34 -0.31 4.29
CA VAL A 83 -4.29 -0.60 5.73
C VAL A 83 -2.86 -0.41 6.20
N ILE A 84 -2.64 0.55 7.10
CA ILE A 84 -1.36 0.80 7.75
C ILE A 84 -1.41 0.17 9.13
N THR A 85 -0.66 -0.92 9.32
CA THR A 85 -0.68 -1.73 10.55
C THR A 85 0.25 -1.22 11.65
N GLY A 86 0.96 -0.11 11.42
CA GLY A 86 1.85 0.49 12.40
C GLY A 86 2.71 1.62 11.85
N LEU A 87 3.43 2.29 12.73
CA LEU A 87 4.40 3.33 12.37
C LEU A 87 5.73 2.70 11.90
N PRO A 88 6.19 3.00 10.67
CA PRO A 88 7.39 2.38 10.07
C PRO A 88 8.68 3.07 10.56
N TYR A 89 8.92 2.98 11.86
CA TYR A 89 10.13 3.47 12.49
C TYR A 89 11.34 2.61 12.10
N ALA A 90 12.45 3.25 11.71
CA ALA A 90 13.73 2.57 11.55
C ALA A 90 14.24 2.08 12.91
N ARG A 91 15.08 1.05 12.94
CA ARG A 91 15.63 0.54 14.21
C ARG A 91 16.51 1.61 14.87
N VAL A 92 16.21 1.97 16.12
CA VAL A 92 16.98 3.00 16.85
C VAL A 92 18.44 2.60 17.06
N THR A 93 18.72 1.31 17.19
CA THR A 93 20.09 0.78 17.36
C THR A 93 20.89 0.68 16.07
N ASP A 94 20.30 1.03 14.91
CA ASP A 94 21.05 1.13 13.66
C ASP A 94 22.09 2.27 13.77
N PRO A 95 23.39 2.01 13.53
CA PRO A 95 24.43 3.03 13.64
C PRO A 95 24.15 4.29 12.82
N LYS A 96 23.56 4.18 11.61
CA LYS A 96 23.24 5.33 10.77
C LYS A 96 22.15 6.19 11.39
N ILE A 97 21.13 5.55 11.97
CA ILE A 97 20.03 6.24 12.65
C ILE A 97 20.55 6.92 13.91
N LYS A 98 21.36 6.21 14.71
CA LYS A 98 21.96 6.74 15.93
C LYS A 98 22.82 7.97 15.65
N LEU A 99 23.80 7.84 14.75
CA LEU A 99 24.72 8.92 14.38
C LEU A 99 23.98 10.12 13.79
N LYS A 100 22.96 9.89 12.96
CA LYS A 100 22.19 11.00 12.38
C LYS A 100 21.40 11.76 13.43
N ARG A 101 20.84 11.06 14.43
CA ARG A 101 20.13 11.68 15.54
C ARG A 101 21.08 12.51 16.41
N GLU A 102 22.20 11.92 16.82
CA GLU A 102 23.24 12.59 17.62
C GLU A 102 23.75 13.85 16.92
N PHE A 103 24.07 13.76 15.62
CA PHE A 103 24.48 14.91 14.83
C PHE A 103 23.42 16.02 14.83
N LEU A 104 22.15 15.69 14.60
CA LEU A 104 21.08 16.69 14.61
C LEU A 104 20.85 17.31 15.99
N ASP A 105 21.01 16.51 17.05
CA ASP A 105 20.93 16.98 18.42
C ASP A 105 22.08 17.95 18.73
N GLU A 106 23.33 17.64 18.35
CA GLU A 106 24.48 18.55 18.48
C GLU A 106 24.27 19.87 17.72
N GLN A 107 23.84 19.80 16.46
CA GLN A 107 23.58 21.00 15.66
C GLN A 107 22.46 21.88 16.24
N SER A 108 21.48 21.28 16.92
CA SER A 108 20.40 22.00 17.60
C SER A 108 20.87 22.77 18.84
N GLN A 109 22.01 22.39 19.44
CA GLN A 109 22.59 23.05 20.62
C GLN A 109 23.55 24.19 20.26
N VAL A 110 24.25 24.09 19.12
CA VAL A 110 25.29 25.04 18.71
C VAL A 110 24.72 26.37 18.15
N SER A 111 23.42 26.43 17.91
CA SER A 111 22.77 27.53 17.18
C SER A 111 22.19 28.60 18.11
N ASP A 112 23.06 29.44 18.67
CA ASP A 112 22.72 30.58 19.57
C ASP A 112 21.97 31.77 18.91
N VAL A 113 21.51 31.65 17.65
CA VAL A 113 21.01 32.81 16.89
C VAL A 113 19.69 32.51 16.18
N LYS A 114 18.59 33.04 16.75
CA LYS A 114 17.41 33.61 16.07
C LYS A 114 16.83 32.89 14.82
N ARG A 115 17.04 31.59 14.64
CA ARG A 115 16.33 30.77 13.67
C ARG A 115 15.53 29.72 14.42
N SER A 116 14.27 30.04 14.69
CA SER A 116 13.30 29.04 15.12
C SER A 116 13.35 27.88 14.12
N THR A 117 13.38 26.64 14.63
CA THR A 117 13.21 25.37 13.90
C THR A 117 14.47 24.65 13.39
N ILE A 118 15.54 24.52 14.19
CA ILE A 118 16.48 23.41 13.93
C ILE A 118 15.85 22.11 14.44
N LEU A 119 15.78 21.14 13.53
CA LEU A 119 15.11 19.85 13.72
C LEU A 119 15.95 18.95 14.65
N SER A 120 15.43 18.61 15.82
CA SER A 120 16.10 17.64 16.70
C SER A 120 16.14 16.24 16.09
N GLY A 121 17.06 15.39 16.55
CA GLY A 121 17.17 14.01 16.12
C GLY A 121 15.89 13.21 16.36
N SER A 122 15.19 13.47 17.48
CA SER A 122 13.89 12.85 17.77
C SER A 122 12.78 13.31 16.79
N MET A 123 12.73 14.61 16.49
CA MET A 123 11.76 15.14 15.52
C MET A 123 12.01 14.59 14.12
N TRP A 124 13.27 14.56 13.69
CA TRP A 124 13.66 13.94 12.42
C TRP A 124 13.26 12.48 12.35
N TYR A 125 13.57 11.70 13.40
CA TYR A 125 13.23 10.28 13.46
C TYR A 125 11.72 10.04 13.35
N SER A 126 10.90 10.88 14.00
CA SER A 126 9.45 10.82 13.87
C SER A 126 8.95 11.27 12.49
N GLN A 127 9.56 12.29 11.89
CA GLN A 127 9.22 12.74 10.54
C GLN A 127 9.51 11.65 9.50
N GLU A 128 10.64 10.94 9.62
CA GLU A 128 11.02 9.86 8.71
C GLU A 128 10.00 8.71 8.71
N ALA A 129 9.44 8.37 9.87
CA ALA A 129 8.36 7.38 9.94
C ALA A 129 7.07 7.92 9.28
N ALA A 130 6.69 9.17 9.58
CA ALA A 130 5.49 9.78 9.01
C ALA A 130 5.58 9.95 7.49
N ARG A 131 6.77 10.26 6.94
CA ARG A 131 7.01 10.35 5.49
C ARG A 131 6.70 9.04 4.79
N ALA A 132 7.18 7.92 5.33
CA ALA A 132 6.93 6.60 4.75
C ALA A 132 5.43 6.23 4.79
N VAL A 133 4.71 6.61 5.86
CA VAL A 133 3.24 6.45 5.93
C VAL A 133 2.55 7.30 4.87
N ASN A 134 2.89 8.59 4.79
CA ASN A 134 2.29 9.50 3.82
C ASN A 134 2.55 9.10 2.37
N GLN A 135 3.72 8.53 2.08
CA GLN A 135 4.03 7.95 0.78
C GLN A 135 3.11 6.77 0.46
N ALA A 136 2.97 5.82 1.39
CA ALA A 136 2.14 4.63 1.23
C ALA A 136 0.64 4.97 1.08
N ILE A 137 0.09 5.85 1.91
CA ILE A 137 -1.34 6.20 1.85
C ILE A 137 -1.68 7.07 0.65
N GLY A 138 -0.73 7.89 0.20
CA GLY A 138 -0.86 8.63 -1.06
C GLY A 138 -0.94 7.72 -2.27
N ARG A 139 -0.79 6.39 -2.10
CA ARG A 139 -0.81 5.47 -3.23
C ARG A 139 -2.20 5.12 -3.77
N VAL A 140 -3.24 5.34 -2.96
CA VAL A 140 -4.60 4.81 -3.13
C VAL A 140 -5.61 5.82 -3.70
N ILE A 141 -5.35 7.12 -3.60
CA ILE A 141 -6.24 8.17 -4.12
C ILE A 141 -5.44 9.06 -5.05
N ARG A 142 -5.75 9.03 -6.35
CA ARG A 142 -4.90 9.64 -7.40
C ARG A 142 -5.44 10.89 -8.04
N HIS A 143 -6.75 10.99 -8.18
CA HIS A 143 -7.39 12.15 -8.79
C HIS A 143 -8.69 12.50 -8.08
N ARG A 144 -9.24 13.65 -8.43
CA ARG A 144 -10.49 14.18 -7.86
C ARG A 144 -11.75 13.33 -8.11
N HIS A 145 -11.61 12.29 -8.94
CA HIS A 145 -12.68 11.35 -9.29
C HIS A 145 -12.40 9.93 -8.76
N ASP A 146 -11.36 9.80 -7.92
CA ASP A 146 -10.96 8.56 -7.29
C ASP A 146 -11.37 8.59 -5.81
N TYR A 147 -11.64 7.41 -5.26
CA TYR A 147 -12.01 7.26 -3.87
C TYR A 147 -11.40 5.99 -3.29
N GLY A 148 -11.03 6.08 -2.01
CA GLY A 148 -10.50 4.94 -1.27
C GLY A 148 -10.52 5.19 0.22
N ALA A 149 -10.45 4.09 0.98
CA ALA A 149 -10.39 4.14 2.43
C ALA A 149 -8.93 4.02 2.91
N ILE A 150 -8.52 4.89 3.83
CA ILE A 150 -7.23 4.81 4.51
C ILE A 150 -7.50 4.37 5.95
N ILE A 151 -6.95 3.23 6.34
CA ILE A 151 -7.21 2.61 7.65
C ILE A 151 -5.89 2.55 8.42
N PHE A 152 -5.83 3.29 9.52
CA PHE A 152 -4.70 3.26 10.45
C PHE A 152 -5.03 2.29 11.61
N CYS A 153 -4.24 1.23 11.75
CA CYS A 153 -4.43 0.19 12.77
C CYS A 153 -3.33 0.26 13.84
N ASP A 154 -3.14 1.43 14.44
CA ASP A 154 -2.18 1.66 15.54
C ASP A 154 -2.67 2.84 16.39
N ASP A 155 -2.70 2.65 17.70
CA ASP A 155 -3.22 3.62 18.69
C ASP A 155 -2.46 4.95 18.67
N ARG A 156 -1.18 4.94 18.30
CA ARG A 156 -0.37 6.16 18.22
C ARG A 156 -0.88 7.14 17.18
N PHE A 157 -1.63 6.70 16.16
CA PHE A 157 -2.25 7.62 15.20
C PHE A 157 -3.37 8.47 15.83
N GLU A 158 -3.91 8.11 16.99
CA GLU A 158 -4.85 8.95 17.73
C GLU A 158 -4.17 10.20 18.30
N GLN A 159 -2.87 10.14 18.60
CA GLN A 159 -2.14 11.24 19.22
C GLN A 159 -2.04 12.45 18.27
N GLN A 160 -2.35 13.65 18.79
CA GLN A 160 -2.26 14.91 18.04
C GLN A 160 -0.87 15.14 17.41
N SER A 161 0.18 14.66 18.09
CA SER A 161 1.56 14.73 17.61
C SER A 161 1.79 13.89 16.35
N GLN A 162 1.04 12.80 16.13
CA GLN A 162 1.12 11.98 14.92
C GLN A 162 0.15 12.44 13.84
N GLN A 163 -1.08 12.83 14.22
CA GLN A 163 -2.05 13.38 13.26
C GLN A 163 -1.53 14.65 12.58
N SER A 164 -0.81 15.50 13.32
CA SER A 164 -0.14 16.69 12.76
C SER A 164 0.99 16.38 11.78
N LYS A 165 1.39 15.11 11.61
CA LYS A 165 2.36 14.65 10.61
C LYS A 165 1.73 13.95 9.41
N ILE A 166 0.43 13.63 9.44
CA ILE A 166 -0.31 13.10 8.28
C ILE A 166 -0.38 14.18 7.19
N SER A 167 -0.53 13.85 5.91
CA SER A 167 -0.70 14.84 4.84
C SER A 167 -1.92 15.75 5.10
N LEU A 168 -1.78 17.06 4.84
CA LEU A 168 -2.80 18.08 5.13
C LEU A 168 -4.16 17.79 4.51
N TRP A 169 -4.20 17.20 3.31
CA TRP A 169 -5.45 16.87 2.62
C TRP A 169 -6.21 15.70 3.24
N ILE A 170 -5.55 14.85 4.04
CA ILE A 170 -6.17 13.71 4.73
C ILE A 170 -6.64 14.12 6.13
N ARG A 171 -5.88 14.97 6.83
CA ARG A 171 -6.12 15.31 8.25
C ARG A 171 -7.58 15.65 8.59
N PRO A 172 -8.31 16.47 7.81
CA PRO A 172 -9.69 16.83 8.15
C PRO A 172 -10.67 15.65 8.14
N TYR A 173 -10.30 14.56 7.47
CA TYR A 173 -11.13 13.36 7.28
C TYR A 173 -10.74 12.21 8.22
N VAL A 174 -9.71 12.40 9.05
CA VAL A 174 -9.30 11.38 10.02
C VAL A 174 -10.36 11.25 11.12
N LYS A 175 -10.85 10.03 11.33
CA LYS A 175 -11.79 9.68 12.38
C LYS A 175 -11.19 8.61 13.28
N CYS A 176 -11.32 8.78 14.59
CA CYS A 176 -10.93 7.79 15.59
C CYS A 176 -12.16 7.01 16.05
N TYR A 177 -12.06 5.69 16.12
CA TYR A 177 -13.16 4.80 16.48
C TYR A 177 -12.77 3.95 17.69
N PRO A 178 -13.54 4.01 18.80
CA PRO A 178 -13.27 3.19 19.98
C PRO A 178 -13.70 1.73 19.78
N ARG A 179 -14.59 1.45 18.82
CA ARG A 179 -15.20 0.13 18.62
C ARG A 179 -15.09 -0.31 17.16
N TYR A 180 -14.73 -1.57 16.97
CA TYR A 180 -14.60 -2.18 15.64
C TYR A 180 -15.89 -2.13 14.81
N GLY A 181 -17.05 -2.35 15.43
CA GLY A 181 -18.34 -2.35 14.72
C GLY A 181 -18.69 -1.00 14.07
N GLU A 182 -18.27 0.11 14.68
CA GLU A 182 -18.50 1.46 14.15
C GLU A 182 -17.69 1.69 12.88
N VAL A 183 -16.43 1.23 12.86
CA VAL A 183 -15.55 1.28 11.68
C VAL A 183 -16.19 0.52 10.51
N ILE A 184 -16.68 -0.70 10.75
CA ILE A 184 -17.28 -1.54 9.70
C ILE A 184 -18.56 -0.89 9.16
N SER A 185 -19.40 -0.32 10.03
CA SER A 185 -20.61 0.40 9.60
C SER A 185 -20.28 1.61 8.73
N ASP A 186 -19.30 2.43 9.13
CA ASP A 186 -18.92 3.62 8.36
C ASP A 186 -18.25 3.27 7.03
N LEU A 187 -17.38 2.25 7.01
CA LEU A 187 -16.78 1.75 5.77
C LEU A 187 -17.83 1.23 4.79
N ALA A 188 -18.79 0.43 5.26
CA ALA A 188 -19.87 -0.08 4.41
C ALA A 188 -20.71 1.06 3.83
N ARG A 189 -21.03 2.08 4.64
CA ARG A 189 -21.74 3.28 4.20
C ARG A 189 -20.93 4.06 3.16
N PHE A 190 -19.65 4.31 3.43
CA PHE A 190 -18.73 5.02 2.54
C PHE A 190 -18.67 4.36 1.16
N PHE A 191 -18.34 3.06 1.09
CA PHE A 191 -18.21 2.35 -0.18
C PHE A 191 -19.55 2.27 -0.95
N ARG A 192 -20.68 2.24 -0.26
CA ARG A 192 -22.01 2.27 -0.91
C ARG A 192 -22.28 3.64 -1.56
N ILE A 193 -21.98 4.73 -0.86
CA ILE A 193 -22.20 6.10 -1.36
C ILE A 193 -21.25 6.41 -2.52
N GLU A 194 -19.95 6.19 -2.31
CA GLU A 194 -18.95 6.58 -3.30
C GLU A 194 -19.04 5.75 -4.58
N ARG A 195 -19.44 4.48 -4.50
CA ARG A 195 -19.69 3.66 -5.69
C ARG A 195 -20.84 4.19 -6.55
N SER A 196 -21.80 4.89 -5.95
CA SER A 196 -22.90 5.55 -6.68
C SER A 196 -22.45 6.88 -7.30
N ASN A 197 -21.59 7.64 -6.60
CA ASN A 197 -21.10 8.94 -7.06
C ASN A 197 -20.00 8.83 -8.12
N PHE A 198 -19.13 7.85 -7.95
CA PHE A 198 -17.99 7.54 -8.81
C PHE A 198 -18.08 6.06 -9.18
N PRO A 199 -18.96 5.68 -10.12
CA PRO A 199 -18.99 4.31 -10.62
C PRO A 199 -17.61 4.02 -11.18
N ALA A 200 -16.86 3.17 -10.48
CA ALA A 200 -15.49 2.84 -10.82
C ALA A 200 -15.43 2.53 -12.31
N SER A 201 -14.68 3.32 -13.08
CA SER A 201 -14.21 2.88 -14.38
C SER A 201 -13.53 1.54 -14.11
N LEU A 202 -14.11 0.48 -14.67
CA LEU A 202 -13.38 -0.78 -14.78
C LEU A 202 -12.07 -0.40 -15.44
N VAL A 203 -10.95 -0.75 -14.81
CA VAL A 203 -9.59 -0.65 -15.35
C VAL A 203 -9.67 -0.80 -16.88
N THR A 204 -9.67 0.33 -17.60
CA THR A 204 -9.75 0.32 -19.05
C THR A 204 -8.39 -0.19 -19.53
N GLU A 205 -8.36 -0.76 -20.74
CA GLU A 205 -7.15 -1.30 -21.37
C GLU A 205 -5.95 -0.32 -21.43
N GLN A 206 -6.14 0.95 -21.04
CA GLN A 206 -5.10 1.96 -20.92
C GLN A 206 -4.11 1.73 -19.75
N GLU A 207 -4.43 0.91 -18.73
CA GLU A 207 -3.48 0.58 -17.65
C GLU A 207 -2.46 -0.53 -18.00
N TYR A 208 -2.48 -1.08 -19.23
CA TYR A 208 -1.41 -1.96 -19.74
C TYR A 208 -0.02 -1.32 -19.67
N ASP A 209 0.05 0.02 -19.59
CA ASP A 209 1.31 0.75 -19.47
C ASP A 209 1.99 0.63 -18.11
N ILE A 210 1.30 0.20 -17.04
CA ILE A 210 1.96 -0.07 -15.75
C ILE A 210 2.93 -1.26 -15.90
N VAL A 211 2.61 -2.25 -16.74
CA VAL A 211 3.47 -3.39 -17.04
C VAL A 211 4.49 -3.04 -18.14
N SER A 212 4.11 -2.24 -19.15
CA SER A 212 5.01 -1.80 -20.23
C SER A 212 6.12 -0.85 -19.74
N THR A 213 5.86 -0.03 -18.72
CA THR A 213 6.85 0.89 -18.13
C THR A 213 7.88 0.17 -17.24
N LEU A 214 7.53 -1.01 -16.70
CA LEU A 214 8.37 -1.78 -15.76
C LEU A 214 9.19 -2.90 -16.43
N LEU A 215 8.90 -3.22 -17.69
CA LEU A 215 9.66 -4.19 -18.49
C LEU A 215 10.50 -3.44 -19.53
N PRO A 216 11.80 -3.76 -19.71
CA PRO A 216 12.52 -3.29 -20.89
C PRO A 216 11.75 -3.73 -22.14
N LYS A 217 11.63 -2.84 -23.14
CA LYS A 217 10.99 -3.11 -24.44
C LYS A 217 11.73 -4.25 -25.15
N VAL A 218 11.43 -5.50 -24.80
CA VAL A 218 11.75 -6.64 -25.64
C VAL A 218 10.62 -6.73 -26.64
N SER A 219 10.95 -6.47 -27.90
CA SER A 219 10.05 -6.57 -29.04
C SER A 219 9.56 -8.00 -29.20
N TYR A 220 8.48 -8.37 -28.53
CA TYR A 220 7.71 -9.56 -28.87
C TYR A 220 6.85 -9.24 -30.10
N ARG A 221 7.47 -9.24 -31.28
CA ARG A 221 6.73 -9.51 -32.50
C ARG A 221 6.27 -10.97 -32.46
N SER A 222 4.95 -11.12 -32.52
CA SER A 222 4.19 -12.29 -32.97
C SER A 222 4.48 -13.66 -32.32
N ALA A 223 3.79 -13.97 -31.23
CA ALA A 223 3.31 -15.34 -30.98
C ALA A 223 1.76 -15.44 -31.14
N TYR A 224 1.05 -14.31 -31.02
CA TYR A 224 -0.42 -14.26 -31.20
C TYR A 224 -0.86 -14.24 -32.67
N GLU A 225 -0.08 -13.68 -33.59
CA GLU A 225 -0.42 -13.67 -35.03
C GLU A 225 -0.19 -15.03 -35.72
N GLU A 226 0.64 -15.89 -35.14
CA GLU A 226 0.92 -17.21 -35.73
C GLU A 226 -0.21 -18.21 -35.41
N CYS A 227 -0.78 -18.15 -34.20
CA CYS A 227 -1.90 -18.99 -33.78
C CYS A 227 -3.18 -18.75 -34.61
N ILE A 228 -3.45 -17.51 -35.04
CA ILE A 228 -4.62 -17.18 -35.87
C ILE A 228 -4.46 -17.68 -37.32
N LYS A 229 -3.23 -17.84 -37.81
CA LYS A 229 -2.97 -18.32 -39.17
C LYS A 229 -3.07 -19.84 -39.30
N THR A 230 -2.74 -20.59 -38.25
CA THR A 230 -2.83 -22.06 -38.26
C THR A 230 -4.27 -22.55 -38.18
N THR A 231 -5.16 -21.92 -37.40
CA THR A 231 -6.55 -22.37 -37.28
C THR A 231 -7.39 -22.17 -38.55
N LYS A 232 -6.98 -21.27 -39.47
CA LYS A 232 -7.69 -21.05 -40.74
C LYS A 232 -7.26 -21.99 -41.89
N ARG A 233 -6.18 -22.76 -41.75
CA ARG A 233 -5.70 -23.66 -42.81
C ARG A 233 -6.30 -25.07 -42.76
N ASP A 234 -6.90 -25.47 -41.65
CA ASP A 234 -7.43 -26.83 -41.46
C ASP A 234 -8.96 -26.93 -41.62
N ALA A 235 -9.60 -25.91 -42.21
CA ALA A 235 -11.06 -25.83 -42.39
C ALA A 235 -11.51 -25.50 -43.82
N LEU A 236 -10.72 -25.88 -44.84
CA LEU A 236 -11.11 -25.89 -46.26
C LEU A 236 -10.64 -27.18 -46.94
#